data_AF-A0A847NBE3-F1
#
_entry.id   AF-A0A847NBE3-F1
#
_cell.length_a   1.000
_cell.length_b   1.000
_cell.length_c   1.000
_cell.angle_alpha   90.00
_cell.angle_beta   90.00
_cell.angle_gamma   90.00
#
_symmetry.space_group_name_H-M   'P 1'
#
loop_
_entity.id
_entity.type
_entity.pdbx_description
1 polymer ?
#
loop_
_entity_poly.entity_id
_entity_poly.type
_entity_poly.pdbx_seq_one_letter_code
_entity_poly.pdbx_strand_id
1 'polypeptide(L)'
;MKYEEYIDLLISKLERNFTIERDIVIFDSKIDLTAKFSNTSVRTFITKNDIIDRYDNYEHIYVKRYDNVTEKDVVTFGQFLKRISDEYIKPDKDHMSTFITGVLIGNHIDQNAIKIIEKFNYRKAFCFYLKGWCDVRLVYAGLDDNKLITNKDGKKVKKLYEFGNDFGQREH
;
A
#
# COMPACT_ATOMS: atom_id res chain seq x y z
N MET A 1 14.28 -12.61 -10.08
CA MET A 1 14.35 -11.27 -10.72
C MET A 1 15.28 -10.40 -9.91
N LYS A 2 16.11 -9.54 -10.50
CA LYS A 2 16.95 -8.62 -9.70
C LYS A 2 16.08 -7.54 -9.05
N TYR A 3 16.55 -6.98 -7.93
CA TYR A 3 15.83 -5.90 -7.24
C TYR A 3 15.52 -4.71 -8.16
N GLU A 4 16.51 -4.24 -8.92
CA GLU A 4 16.34 -3.09 -9.84
C GLU A 4 15.30 -3.38 -10.92
N GLU A 5 15.28 -4.61 -11.46
CA GLU A 5 14.28 -5.02 -12.45
C GLU A 5 12.86 -5.01 -11.83
N TYR A 6 12.73 -5.49 -10.59
CA TYR A 6 11.43 -5.53 -9.91
C TYR A 6 10.95 -4.13 -9.51
N ILE A 7 11.83 -3.25 -9.03
CA ILE A 7 11.44 -1.90 -8.63
C ILE A 7 11.04 -1.06 -9.84
N ASP A 8 11.74 -1.19 -10.97
CA ASP A 8 11.39 -0.50 -12.21
C ASP A 8 10.07 -1.03 -12.79
N LEU A 9 9.84 -2.34 -12.72
CA LEU A 9 8.54 -2.95 -13.04
C LEU A 9 7.43 -2.35 -12.15
N LEU A 10 7.63 -2.29 -10.84
CA LEU A 10 6.65 -1.74 -9.91
C LEU A 10 6.36 -0.27 -10.19
N ILE A 11 7.38 0.52 -10.52
CA ILE A 11 7.23 1.93 -10.89
C ILE A 11 6.43 2.08 -12.17
N SER A 12 6.73 1.31 -13.22
CA SER A 12 5.96 1.38 -14.48
C SER A 12 4.47 1.09 -14.30
N LYS A 13 4.12 0.25 -13.31
CA LYS A 13 2.73 -0.07 -12.94
C LYS A 13 2.04 1.05 -12.17
N LEU A 14 2.81 1.86 -11.43
CA LEU A 14 2.29 2.88 -10.52
C LEU A 14 2.32 4.29 -11.13
N GLU A 15 3.33 4.64 -11.90
CA GLU A 15 3.67 6.02 -12.32
C GLU A 15 2.54 6.72 -13.09
N ARG A 16 1.67 5.96 -13.77
CA ARG A 16 0.53 6.52 -14.49
C ARG A 16 -0.49 7.20 -13.57
N ASN A 17 -0.64 6.69 -12.35
CA ASN A 17 -1.70 7.15 -11.42
C ASN A 17 -1.14 7.66 -10.09
N PHE A 18 0.09 7.32 -9.72
CA PHE A 18 0.67 7.65 -8.43
C PHE A 18 1.78 8.69 -8.55
N THR A 19 1.85 9.60 -7.60
CA THR A 19 3.05 10.41 -7.36
C THR A 19 4.08 9.54 -6.62
N ILE A 20 5.27 9.40 -7.22
CA ILE A 20 6.33 8.52 -6.71
C ILE A 20 7.49 9.37 -6.17
N GLU A 21 7.99 9.00 -5.01
CA GLU A 21 9.20 9.55 -4.39
C GLU A 21 10.12 8.38 -3.99
N ARG A 22 11.44 8.53 -4.17
CA ARG A 22 12.45 7.51 -3.87
C ARG A 22 13.37 7.95 -2.72
N ASP A 23 14.00 7.00 -2.05
CA ASP A 23 15.07 7.20 -1.06
C ASP A 23 14.72 8.17 0.08
N ILE A 24 13.57 7.93 0.72
CA ILE A 24 13.00 8.81 1.73
C ILE A 24 13.31 8.28 3.13
N VAL A 25 13.49 9.20 4.09
CA VAL A 25 13.57 8.86 5.51
C VAL A 25 12.31 9.33 6.22
N ILE A 26 11.60 8.40 6.86
CA ILE A 26 10.40 8.69 7.68
C ILE A 26 10.56 7.96 9.01
N PHE A 27 10.40 8.65 10.14
CA PHE A 27 10.59 8.06 11.48
C PHE A 27 11.94 7.32 11.62
N ASP A 28 13.02 7.93 11.10
CA ASP A 28 14.37 7.37 11.05
C ASP A 28 14.50 6.05 10.24
N SER A 29 13.44 5.65 9.54
CA SER A 29 13.42 4.49 8.66
C SER A 29 13.65 4.93 7.21
N LYS A 30 14.66 4.35 6.57
CA LYS A 30 14.83 4.44 5.11
C LYS A 30 13.73 3.66 4.41
N ILE A 31 13.10 4.29 3.42
CA ILE A 31 12.05 3.77 2.55
C ILE A 31 12.53 3.98 1.12
N ASP A 32 12.62 2.90 0.35
CA ASP A 32 13.20 2.95 -0.99
C ASP A 32 12.26 3.65 -1.97
N LEU A 33 10.95 3.46 -1.80
CA LEU A 33 9.94 4.08 -2.63
C LEU A 33 8.65 4.33 -1.85
N THR A 34 8.08 5.51 -2.05
CA THR A 34 6.68 5.77 -1.73
C THR A 34 5.90 6.10 -2.98
N ALA A 35 4.64 5.69 -3.02
CA ALA A 35 3.71 6.05 -4.07
C ALA A 35 2.39 6.48 -3.45
N LYS A 36 1.89 7.66 -3.81
CA LYS A 36 0.64 8.21 -3.27
C LYS A 36 -0.36 8.48 -4.39
N PHE A 37 -1.60 8.07 -4.16
CA PHE A 37 -2.74 8.33 -5.02
C PHE A 37 -3.89 8.91 -4.20
N SER A 38 -4.64 9.82 -4.82
CA SER A 38 -5.88 10.38 -4.26
C SER A 38 -6.97 10.35 -5.32
N ASN A 39 -8.16 9.89 -4.95
CA ASN A 39 -9.34 9.92 -5.80
C ASN A 39 -10.50 10.60 -5.07
N THR A 40 -11.01 11.68 -5.67
CA THR A 40 -12.22 12.37 -5.22
C THR A 40 -13.40 11.93 -6.08
N SER A 41 -14.40 11.31 -5.46
CA SER A 41 -15.68 11.02 -6.09
C SER A 41 -16.70 12.07 -5.68
N VAL A 42 -17.39 12.67 -6.66
CA VAL A 42 -18.42 13.69 -6.42
C VAL A 42 -19.75 13.16 -6.92
N ARG A 43 -20.76 13.13 -6.04
CA ARG A 43 -22.15 12.82 -6.39
C ARG A 43 -22.92 14.12 -6.57
N THR A 44 -23.55 14.27 -7.73
CA THR A 44 -24.37 15.44 -8.07
C THR A 44 -25.84 15.07 -8.25
N PHE A 45 -26.77 15.98 -7.96
CA PHE A 45 -28.21 15.71 -8.13
C PHE A 45 -28.66 15.82 -9.59
N ILE A 46 -28.32 16.92 -10.27
CA ILE A 46 -28.76 17.22 -11.65
C ILE A 46 -27.63 17.85 -12.48
N THR A 47 -26.89 18.82 -11.94
CA THR A 47 -25.75 19.46 -12.63
C THR A 47 -24.43 19.34 -11.85
N LYS A 48 -23.28 19.60 -12.49
CA LYS A 48 -21.96 19.61 -11.82
C LYS A 48 -21.84 20.61 -10.66
N ASN A 49 -22.75 21.58 -10.56
CA ASN A 49 -22.80 22.58 -9.50
C ASN A 49 -23.67 22.14 -8.30
N ASP A 50 -24.46 21.08 -8.45
CA ASP A 50 -25.34 20.55 -7.40
C ASP A 50 -24.65 19.38 -6.69
N ILE A 51 -23.52 19.64 -6.03
CA ILE A 51 -22.75 18.64 -5.28
C ILE A 51 -23.55 18.25 -4.03
N ILE A 52 -23.98 16.99 -3.97
CA ILE A 52 -24.64 16.42 -2.79
C ILE A 52 -23.57 15.92 -1.82
N ASP A 53 -22.68 15.07 -2.32
CA ASP A 53 -21.65 14.43 -1.51
C ASP A 53 -20.32 14.41 -2.25
N ARG A 54 -19.22 14.55 -1.50
CA ARG A 54 -17.84 14.39 -1.94
C ARG A 54 -17.18 13.34 -1.07
N TYR A 55 -16.52 12.37 -1.68
CA TYR A 55 -15.85 11.27 -0.99
C TYR A 55 -14.43 11.11 -1.48
N ASP A 56 -13.47 11.27 -0.58
CA ASP A 56 -12.04 11.16 -0.86
C ASP A 56 -11.51 9.79 -0.43
N ASN A 57 -10.77 9.14 -1.33
CA ASN A 57 -10.08 7.89 -1.09
C ASN A 57 -8.59 8.05 -1.38
N TYR A 58 -7.74 7.52 -0.50
CA TYR A 58 -6.29 7.68 -0.58
C TYR A 58 -5.56 6.35 -0.52
N GLU A 59 -4.58 6.19 -1.41
CA GLU A 59 -3.76 4.98 -1.49
C GLU A 59 -2.30 5.37 -1.29
N HIS A 60 -1.69 4.91 -0.20
CA HIS A 60 -0.29 5.17 0.15
C HIS A 60 0.48 3.86 0.15
N ILE A 61 1.51 3.76 -0.68
CA ILE A 61 2.39 2.60 -0.76
C ILE A 61 3.76 2.98 -0.19
N TYR A 62 4.31 2.10 0.65
CA TYR A 62 5.65 2.22 1.22
C TYR A 62 6.41 0.94 0.91
N VAL A 63 7.52 1.06 0.19
CA VAL A 63 8.33 -0.07 -0.25
C VAL A 63 9.66 -0.04 0.48
N LYS A 64 10.07 -1.21 0.98
CA LYS A 64 11.36 -1.39 1.64
C LYS A 64 11.97 -2.74 1.29
N ARG A 65 13.23 -2.71 0.90
CA ARG A 65 14.09 -3.85 0.62
C ARG A 65 14.73 -4.37 1.90
N TYR A 66 14.87 -5.67 1.95
CA TYR A 66 15.60 -6.43 2.96
C TYR A 66 16.43 -7.50 2.24
N ASP A 67 17.58 -7.87 2.80
CA ASP A 67 18.35 -9.00 2.27
C ASP A 67 17.60 -10.31 2.51
N ASN A 68 17.20 -10.54 3.76
CA ASN A 68 16.31 -11.62 4.19
C ASN A 68 15.24 -11.04 5.11
N VAL A 69 13.98 -11.38 4.89
CA VAL A 69 12.85 -10.86 5.67
C VAL A 69 12.64 -11.74 6.90
N THR A 70 12.96 -11.20 8.06
CA THR A 70 12.78 -11.86 9.36
C THR A 70 11.45 -11.52 10.01
N GLU A 71 11.12 -12.24 11.07
CA GLU A 71 9.97 -11.95 11.93
C GLU A 71 10.02 -10.50 12.46
N LYS A 72 11.20 -10.07 12.92
CA LYS A 72 11.43 -8.73 13.48
C LYS A 72 11.20 -7.64 12.43
N ASP A 73 11.60 -7.88 11.19
CA ASP A 73 11.42 -6.92 10.09
C ASP A 73 9.94 -6.68 9.80
N VAL A 74 9.15 -7.75 9.69
CA VAL A 74 7.70 -7.65 9.47
C VAL A 74 7.01 -6.93 10.62
N VAL A 75 7.36 -7.25 11.87
CA VAL A 75 6.78 -6.58 13.05
C VAL A 75 7.13 -5.10 13.07
N THR A 76 8.42 -4.77 12.89
CA THR A 76 8.91 -3.39 12.90
C THR A 76 8.28 -2.58 11.77
N PHE A 77 8.21 -3.15 10.58
CA PHE A 77 7.60 -2.49 9.43
C PHE A 77 6.08 -2.33 9.61
N GLY A 78 5.41 -3.33 10.16
CA GLY A 78 4.00 -3.23 10.54
C GLY A 78 3.73 -2.11 11.56
N GLN A 79 4.62 -1.94 12.56
CA GLN A 79 4.54 -0.83 13.52
C GLN A 79 4.78 0.52 12.84
N PHE A 80 5.75 0.61 11.94
CA PHE A 80 6.00 1.81 11.12
C PHE A 80 4.73 2.22 10.36
N LEU A 81 4.06 1.31 9.68
CA LEU A 81 2.84 1.61 8.91
C LEU A 81 1.65 2.02 9.81
N LYS A 82 1.53 1.40 11.00
CA LYS A 82 0.54 1.83 12.00
C LYS A 82 0.82 3.27 12.45
N ARG A 83 2.08 3.60 12.71
CA ARG A 83 2.50 4.97 13.05
C ARG A 83 2.21 5.97 11.93
N ILE A 84 2.39 5.59 10.67
CA ILE A 84 1.94 6.41 9.51
C ILE A 84 0.42 6.64 9.59
N SER A 85 -0.38 5.61 9.85
CA SER A 85 -1.84 5.75 10.03
C SER A 85 -2.22 6.70 11.18
N ASP A 86 -1.34 6.82 12.18
CA ASP A 86 -1.57 7.64 13.36
C ASP A 86 -1.18 9.10 13.17
N GLU A 87 -0.02 9.35 12.58
CA GLU A 87 0.57 10.68 12.53
C GLU A 87 0.36 11.41 11.19
N TYR A 88 0.24 10.66 10.09
CA TYR A 88 0.21 11.24 8.73
C TYR A 88 -1.19 11.25 8.12
N ILE A 89 -2.09 10.35 8.56
CA ILE A 89 -3.46 10.31 8.06
C ILE A 89 -4.34 11.22 8.90
N LYS A 90 -4.68 12.38 8.34
CA LYS A 90 -5.54 13.39 8.96
C LYS A 90 -6.84 13.48 8.16
N PRO A 91 -7.88 12.73 8.56
CA PRO A 91 -9.13 12.72 7.80
C PRO A 91 -9.86 14.06 7.96
N ASP A 92 -10.28 14.62 6.84
CA ASP A 92 -11.20 15.75 6.82
C ASP A 92 -12.67 15.26 6.85
N LYS A 93 -13.60 16.13 6.48
CA LYS A 93 -15.03 15.81 6.44
C LYS A 93 -15.44 14.95 5.23
N ASP A 94 -14.65 14.95 4.16
CA ASP A 94 -14.94 14.26 2.90
C ASP A 94 -14.15 12.94 2.82
N HIS A 95 -13.18 12.72 3.72
CA HIS A 95 -12.40 11.48 3.82
C HIS A 95 -13.30 10.25 4.07
N MET A 96 -13.30 9.35 3.08
CA MET A 96 -14.01 8.07 3.15
C MET A 96 -13.06 6.95 3.57
N SER A 97 -11.93 6.79 2.89
CA SER A 97 -10.98 5.75 3.23
C SER A 97 -9.54 6.07 2.85
N THR A 98 -8.61 5.53 3.63
CA THR A 98 -7.19 5.47 3.26
C THR A 98 -6.71 4.03 3.32
N PHE A 99 -5.99 3.57 2.30
CA PHE A 99 -5.28 2.30 2.35
C PHE A 99 -3.77 2.54 2.34
N ILE A 100 -3.11 2.05 3.39
CA ILE A 100 -1.66 2.01 3.49
C ILE A 100 -1.20 0.61 3.10
N THR A 101 -0.39 0.48 2.06
CA THR A 101 0.21 -0.80 1.67
C THR A 101 1.71 -0.77 1.93
N GLY A 102 2.16 -1.62 2.85
CA GLY A 102 3.58 -1.89 3.05
C GLY A 102 4.04 -3.04 2.17
N VAL A 103 5.12 -2.82 1.42
CA VAL A 103 5.74 -3.82 0.54
C VAL A 103 7.14 -4.13 1.05
N LEU A 104 7.35 -5.35 1.54
CA LEU A 104 8.67 -5.89 1.84
C LEU A 104 9.20 -6.60 0.61
N ILE A 105 10.36 -6.21 0.10
CA ILE A 105 11.04 -6.90 -1.00
C ILE A 105 12.26 -7.61 -0.44
N GLY A 106 12.45 -8.89 -0.76
CA GLY A 106 13.63 -9.63 -0.34
C GLY A 106 13.85 -10.90 -1.14
N ASN A 107 14.99 -11.56 -0.91
CA ASN A 107 15.30 -12.81 -1.60
C ASN A 107 14.67 -14.02 -0.89
N HIS A 108 14.69 -14.00 0.45
CA HIS A 108 14.10 -15.03 1.29
C HIS A 108 13.26 -14.44 2.44
N ILE A 109 12.37 -15.26 2.97
CA ILE A 109 11.51 -14.92 4.11
C ILE A 109 11.39 -16.09 5.07
N ASP A 110 11.51 -15.80 6.37
CA ASP A 110 11.37 -16.78 7.43
C ASP A 110 9.93 -17.30 7.55
N GLN A 111 9.75 -18.57 7.89
CA GLN A 111 8.40 -19.15 8.06
C GLN A 111 7.55 -18.43 9.10
N ASN A 112 8.16 -17.90 10.17
CA ASN A 112 7.44 -17.11 11.17
C ASN A 112 7.01 -15.75 10.61
N ALA A 113 7.84 -15.10 9.81
CA ALA A 113 7.51 -13.85 9.13
C ALA A 113 6.29 -14.03 8.20
N ILE A 114 6.24 -15.14 7.44
CA ILE A 114 5.07 -15.52 6.63
C ILE A 114 3.80 -15.55 7.48
N LYS A 115 3.83 -16.27 8.61
CA LYS A 115 2.67 -16.38 9.52
C LYS A 115 2.23 -15.03 10.06
N ILE A 116 3.17 -14.13 10.35
CA ILE A 116 2.85 -12.76 10.80
C ILE A 116 2.18 -11.97 9.69
N ILE A 117 2.72 -11.99 8.46
CA ILE A 117 2.11 -11.30 7.32
C ILE A 117 0.68 -11.79 7.10
N GLU A 118 0.46 -13.10 7.04
CA GLU A 118 -0.86 -13.67 6.77
C GLU A 118 -1.89 -13.33 7.86
N LYS A 119 -1.47 -13.28 9.12
CA LYS A 119 -2.32 -12.93 10.27
C LYS A 119 -2.45 -11.43 10.50
N PHE A 120 -1.64 -10.59 9.85
CA PHE A 120 -1.65 -9.15 10.08
C PHE A 120 -3.02 -8.55 9.73
N ASN A 121 -3.62 -7.86 10.69
CA ASN A 121 -4.86 -7.14 10.49
C ASN A 121 -4.80 -5.84 11.29
N TYR A 122 -5.05 -4.72 10.61
CA TYR A 122 -5.11 -3.43 11.24
C TYR A 122 -6.04 -2.50 10.46
N ARG A 123 -6.99 -1.95 11.18
CA ARG A 123 -7.89 -0.88 10.74
C ARG A 123 -7.97 0.17 11.83
N LYS A 124 -7.87 1.42 11.45
CA LYS A 124 -8.14 2.58 12.30
C LYS A 124 -9.43 3.25 11.83
N ALA A 125 -10.43 3.30 12.70
CA ALA A 125 -11.65 4.06 12.45
C ALA A 125 -11.48 5.48 12.97
N PHE A 126 -11.92 6.48 12.21
CA PHE A 126 -11.85 7.88 12.62
C PHE A 126 -13.24 8.38 13.01
N CYS A 127 -13.35 9.03 14.17
CA CYS A 127 -14.61 9.57 14.70
C CYS A 127 -15.77 8.55 14.62
N PHE A 128 -15.58 7.34 15.13
CA PHE A 128 -16.58 6.25 15.03
C PHE A 128 -17.05 5.98 13.59
N TYR A 129 -16.12 6.01 12.62
CA TYR A 129 -16.34 5.88 11.18
C TYR A 129 -17.02 7.09 10.49
N LEU A 130 -17.41 8.14 11.22
CA LEU A 130 -17.97 9.36 10.63
C LEU A 130 -16.98 10.11 9.74
N LYS A 131 -15.68 9.90 9.95
CA LYS A 131 -14.59 10.43 9.10
C LYS A 131 -13.85 9.31 8.38
N GLY A 132 -14.55 8.22 8.09
CA GLY A 132 -13.98 7.07 7.39
C GLY A 132 -13.01 6.23 8.22
N TRP A 133 -12.17 5.47 7.52
CA TRP A 133 -11.20 4.57 8.14
C TRP A 133 -9.87 4.52 7.37
N CYS A 134 -8.83 4.00 8.03
CA CYS A 134 -7.57 3.64 7.40
C CYS A 134 -7.28 2.15 7.61
N ASP A 135 -7.02 1.42 6.52
CA ASP A 135 -6.60 0.02 6.53
C ASP A 135 -5.12 -0.11 6.21
N VAL A 136 -4.43 -1.05 6.87
CA VAL A 136 -3.05 -1.39 6.55
C VAL A 136 -2.96 -2.79 5.91
N ARG A 137 -2.35 -2.84 4.74
CA ARG A 137 -2.07 -4.03 3.94
C ARG A 137 -0.58 -4.33 4.01
N LEU A 138 -0.23 -5.61 4.06
CA LEU A 138 1.14 -6.08 3.92
C LEU A 138 1.27 -6.96 2.69
N VAL A 139 2.35 -6.75 1.95
CA VAL A 139 2.79 -7.54 0.82
C VAL A 139 4.26 -7.87 1.00
N TYR A 140 4.63 -9.13 0.84
CA TYR A 140 6.01 -9.54 0.62
C TYR A 140 6.16 -9.98 -0.83
N ALA A 141 7.24 -9.51 -1.48
CA ALA A 141 7.66 -9.89 -2.80
C ALA A 141 9.04 -10.57 -2.75
N GLY A 142 9.04 -11.88 -2.97
CA GLY A 142 10.22 -12.73 -3.02
C GLY A 142 10.87 -12.71 -4.40
N LEU A 143 12.08 -12.17 -4.48
CA LEU A 143 12.79 -11.96 -5.74
C LEU A 143 13.30 -13.26 -6.38
N ASP A 144 13.66 -14.26 -5.57
CA ASP A 144 14.26 -15.51 -6.05
C ASP A 144 13.21 -16.52 -6.55
N ASP A 145 12.07 -16.57 -5.88
CA ASP A 145 10.99 -17.55 -6.12
C ASP A 145 9.71 -16.92 -6.70
N ASN A 146 9.74 -15.62 -7.02
CA ASN A 146 8.59 -14.81 -7.44
C ASN A 146 7.38 -14.95 -6.50
N LYS A 147 7.63 -15.21 -5.22
CA LYS A 147 6.57 -15.51 -4.26
C LYS A 147 5.94 -14.23 -3.74
N LEU A 148 4.61 -14.22 -3.73
CA LEU A 148 3.81 -13.16 -3.11
C LEU A 148 3.07 -13.66 -1.90
N ILE A 149 3.29 -13.00 -0.77
CA ILE A 149 2.63 -13.27 0.50
C ILE A 149 1.93 -12.00 0.95
N THR A 150 0.68 -12.13 1.38
CA THR A 150 -0.15 -10.97 1.72
C THR A 150 -0.99 -11.27 2.93
N ASN A 151 -1.31 -10.24 3.70
CA ASN A 151 -2.42 -10.34 4.65
C ASN A 151 -3.78 -10.42 3.94
N LYS A 152 -4.86 -10.69 4.68
CA LYS A 152 -6.21 -10.87 4.10
C LYS A 152 -6.63 -9.69 3.21
N ASP A 153 -6.40 -8.45 3.65
CA ASP A 153 -6.77 -7.27 2.87
C ASP A 153 -5.81 -7.02 1.70
N GLY A 154 -4.51 -7.30 1.87
CA GLY A 154 -3.50 -7.22 0.82
C GLY A 154 -3.79 -8.12 -0.40
N LYS A 155 -4.58 -9.19 -0.25
CA LYS A 155 -5.04 -10.01 -1.39
C LYS A 155 -5.73 -9.20 -2.48
N LYS A 156 -6.43 -8.11 -2.11
CA LYS A 156 -7.15 -7.23 -3.06
C LYS A 156 -6.21 -6.50 -4.02
N VAL A 157 -4.96 -6.27 -3.61
CA VAL A 157 -3.95 -5.56 -4.40
C VAL A 157 -2.84 -6.47 -4.91
N LYS A 158 -2.90 -7.79 -4.63
CA LYS A 158 -1.85 -8.75 -4.97
C LYS A 158 -1.43 -8.69 -6.44
N LYS A 159 -2.40 -8.53 -7.36
CA LYS A 159 -2.15 -8.45 -8.81
C LYS A 159 -1.17 -7.34 -9.20
N LEU A 160 -1.19 -6.20 -8.50
CA LEU A 160 -0.27 -5.10 -8.75
C LEU A 160 1.20 -5.51 -8.57
N TYR A 161 1.46 -6.40 -7.63
CA TYR A 161 2.81 -6.79 -7.20
C TYR A 161 3.34 -8.05 -7.90
N GLU A 162 2.57 -8.65 -8.81
CA GLU A 162 3.02 -9.81 -9.60
C GLU A 162 4.23 -9.46 -10.47
N PHE A 163 5.11 -10.44 -10.71
CA PHE A 163 6.38 -10.24 -11.40
C PHE A 163 6.25 -10.16 -12.93
N GLY A 164 5.02 -10.24 -13.46
CA GLY A 164 4.70 -10.11 -14.88
C GLY A 164 3.90 -8.84 -15.21
N ASN A 165 3.87 -8.52 -16.51
CA ASN A 165 3.06 -7.43 -17.08
C ASN A 165 1.68 -7.93 -17.55
N ASP A 166 0.98 -8.70 -16.72
CA ASP A 166 -0.38 -9.18 -17.04
C ASP A 166 -1.47 -8.18 -16.64
N PHE A 167 -1.18 -6.88 -16.86
CA PHE A 167 -2.24 -5.89 -17.07
C PHE A 167 -2.74 -6.05 -18.50
N GLY A 168 -3.45 -7.18 -18.70
CA GLY A 168 -4.03 -7.55 -19.97
C GLY A 168 -4.70 -6.37 -20.64
N GLN A 169 -4.41 -6.25 -21.93
CA GLN A 169 -5.26 -5.63 -22.93
C GLN A 169 -6.72 -5.91 -22.55
N ARG A 170 -7.42 -4.89 -22.06
CA ARG A 170 -8.87 -4.88 -22.20
C ARG A 170 -9.08 -4.37 -23.61
N GLU A 171 -9.30 -5.32 -24.52
CA GLU A 171 -9.82 -5.04 -25.84
C GLU A 171 -11.08 -4.16 -25.67
N HIS A 172 -11.14 -3.12 -26.49
CA HIS A 172 -12.32 -2.27 -26.68
C HIS A 172 -13.36 -3.00 -27.51
#